data_AF-A0AAJ6Z0S4-F1
#
_entry.id   AF-A0AAJ6Z0S4-F1
#
_cell.length_a   1.000
_cell.length_b   1.000
_cell.length_c   1.000
_cell.angle_alpha   90.00
_cell.angle_beta   90.00
_cell.angle_gamma   90.00
#
_symmetry.space_group_name_H-M   'P 1'
#
loop_
_entity.id
_entity.type
_entity.pdbx_description
1 polymer ?
#
loop_
_entity_poly.entity_id
_entity_poly.type
_entity_poly.pdbx_seq_one_letter_code
_entity_poly.pdbx_strand_id
1 'polypeptide(L)'
;MCEMRTAVLLLVVAAGADHPPSSVINEISKQFGSMMLHCVQLLYPQTGYFRDVLDFWNRDLNITGHTYLGCLAACSLFKLQLRNRDGSLNDTNITKFLHQNGAVENDAAVLLDVFKTCQNASSSERSACVAGLKTMICFRSHIYRLNWTPQFYRGPYENVLNGK
;
A
#
# COMPACT_ATOMS: atom_id res chain seq x y z
N MET A 1 -61.78 -2.35 25.42
CA MET A 1 -61.23 -2.23 24.05
C MET A 1 -59.88 -1.55 24.18
N CYS A 2 -58.79 -2.31 24.16
CA CYS A 2 -57.42 -1.78 24.30
C CYS A 2 -56.66 -2.25 23.05
N GLU A 3 -56.53 -1.36 22.07
CA GLU A 3 -55.82 -1.61 20.81
C GLU A 3 -54.31 -1.49 21.08
N MET A 4 -53.67 -2.63 21.28
CA MET A 4 -52.21 -2.73 21.43
C MET A 4 -51.57 -2.61 20.05
N ARG A 5 -51.12 -1.40 19.70
CA ARG A 5 -50.36 -1.16 18.46
C ARG A 5 -48.93 -1.66 18.61
N THR A 6 -48.67 -2.87 18.11
CA THR A 6 -47.33 -3.45 18.00
C THR A 6 -46.52 -2.67 16.97
N ALA A 7 -45.53 -1.89 17.43
CA ALA A 7 -44.56 -1.24 16.56
C ALA A 7 -43.48 -2.24 16.15
N VAL A 8 -43.50 -2.67 14.89
CA VAL A 8 -42.42 -3.46 14.29
C VAL A 8 -41.27 -2.50 13.95
N LEU A 9 -40.23 -2.51 14.78
CA LEU A 9 -38.94 -1.86 14.47
C LEU A 9 -38.21 -2.68 13.41
N LEU A 10 -38.35 -2.27 12.14
CA LEU A 10 -37.50 -2.73 11.05
C LEU A 10 -36.10 -2.15 11.25
N LEU A 11 -35.21 -2.95 11.86
CA LEU A 11 -33.77 -2.73 11.81
C LEU A 11 -33.32 -2.93 10.36
N VAL A 12 -33.27 -1.84 9.59
CA VAL A 12 -32.56 -1.81 8.31
C VAL A 12 -31.08 -1.88 8.64
N VAL A 13 -30.52 -3.09 8.66
CA VAL A 13 -29.07 -3.26 8.63
C VAL A 13 -28.63 -2.83 7.25
N ALA A 14 -28.10 -1.62 7.14
CA ALA A 14 -27.39 -1.20 5.94
C ALA A 14 -26.16 -2.12 5.81
N ALA A 15 -26.27 -3.12 4.95
CA ALA A 15 -25.12 -3.88 4.49
C ALA A 15 -24.27 -2.90 3.66
N GLY A 16 -23.38 -2.17 4.34
CA GLY A 16 -22.24 -1.57 3.67
C GLY A 16 -21.53 -2.69 2.94
N ALA A 17 -21.21 -2.48 1.67
CA ALA A 17 -20.41 -3.44 0.92
C ALA A 17 -19.02 -3.51 1.57
N ASP A 18 -18.86 -4.42 2.53
CA ASP A 18 -17.58 -4.79 3.12
C ASP A 18 -16.76 -5.44 2.02
N HIS A 19 -16.00 -4.61 1.30
CA HIS A 19 -15.00 -5.11 0.39
C HIS A 19 -13.89 -5.73 1.24
N PRO A 20 -13.40 -6.93 0.90
CA PRO A 20 -12.37 -7.58 1.69
C PRO A 20 -11.11 -6.69 1.69
N PRO A 21 -10.40 -6.51 2.83
CA PRO A 21 -9.23 -5.62 2.91
C PRO A 21 -8.14 -5.87 1.85
N SER A 22 -8.09 -7.07 1.25
CA SER A 22 -7.25 -7.38 0.10
C SER A 22 -7.52 -6.51 -1.15
N SER A 23 -8.76 -6.02 -1.34
CA SER A 23 -9.08 -5.08 -2.42
C SER A 23 -8.48 -3.69 -2.17
N VAL A 24 -8.45 -3.25 -0.91
CA VAL A 24 -7.81 -1.99 -0.49
C VAL A 24 -6.31 -2.06 -0.74
N ILE A 25 -5.65 -3.15 -0.33
CA ILE A 25 -4.23 -3.36 -0.61
C ILE A 25 -3.96 -3.43 -2.12
N ASN A 26 -4.84 -4.06 -2.89
CA ASN A 26 -4.70 -4.10 -4.35
C ASN A 26 -4.70 -2.69 -4.96
N GLU A 27 -5.61 -1.82 -4.52
CA GLU A 27 -5.69 -0.45 -5.03
C GLU A 27 -4.51 0.42 -4.58
N ILE A 28 -4.13 0.33 -3.29
CA ILE A 28 -2.89 0.93 -2.78
C ILE A 28 -1.67 0.48 -3.59
N SER A 29 -1.57 -0.81 -3.90
CA SER A 29 -0.47 -1.39 -4.67
C SER A 29 -0.43 -0.86 -6.10
N LYS A 30 -1.59 -0.63 -6.73
CA LYS A 30 -1.65 0.00 -8.06
C LYS A 30 -1.16 1.44 -8.00
N GLN A 31 -1.68 2.26 -7.10
CA GLN A 31 -1.32 3.68 -7.07
C GLN A 31 0.14 3.88 -6.65
N PHE A 32 0.58 3.17 -5.61
CA PHE A 32 1.98 3.23 -5.17
C PHE A 32 2.93 2.62 -6.20
N GLY A 33 2.57 1.46 -6.77
CA GLY A 33 3.33 0.80 -7.83
C GLY A 33 3.47 1.68 -9.08
N SER A 34 2.39 2.33 -9.53
CA SER A 34 2.43 3.31 -10.62
C SER A 34 3.44 4.43 -10.34
N MET A 35 3.44 4.96 -9.11
CA MET A 35 4.44 5.94 -8.70
C MET A 35 5.86 5.37 -8.66
N MET A 36 6.05 4.11 -8.25
CA MET A 36 7.36 3.45 -8.31
C MET A 36 7.84 3.32 -9.76
N LEU A 37 6.98 2.96 -10.71
CA LEU A 37 7.33 2.89 -12.14
C LEU A 37 7.72 4.28 -12.67
N HIS A 38 7.01 5.34 -12.28
CA HIS A 38 7.43 6.72 -12.58
C HIS A 38 8.82 7.02 -11.98
N CYS A 39 9.09 6.60 -10.75
CA CYS A 39 10.40 6.74 -10.12
C CYS A 39 11.50 5.90 -10.82
N VAL A 40 11.18 4.77 -11.43
CA VAL A 40 12.15 4.02 -12.27
C VAL A 40 12.55 4.88 -13.47
N GLN A 41 11.58 5.50 -14.16
CA GLN A 41 11.88 6.38 -15.30
C GLN A 41 12.76 7.57 -14.89
N LEU A 42 12.57 8.10 -13.68
CA LEU A 42 13.34 9.23 -13.17
C LEU A 42 14.77 8.86 -12.72
N LEU A 43 14.92 7.72 -12.02
CA LEU A 43 16.16 7.37 -11.34
C LEU A 43 17.01 6.35 -12.11
N TYR A 44 16.34 5.47 -12.88
CA TYR A 44 16.95 4.31 -13.53
C TYR A 44 16.38 4.09 -14.96
N PRO A 45 16.34 5.10 -15.84
CA PRO A 45 15.62 5.05 -17.13
C PRO A 45 16.08 3.95 -18.08
N GLN A 46 17.31 3.45 -17.94
CA GLN A 46 17.92 2.45 -18.83
C GLN A 46 17.97 1.05 -18.22
N THR A 47 17.08 0.76 -17.25
CA THR A 47 17.08 -0.51 -16.51
C THR A 47 15.79 -1.30 -16.72
N GLY A 48 15.84 -2.61 -16.43
CA GLY A 48 14.68 -3.50 -16.41
C GLY A 48 13.93 -3.55 -15.07
N TYR A 49 14.20 -2.62 -14.15
CA TYR A 49 13.74 -2.65 -12.76
C TYR A 49 12.22 -2.56 -12.56
N PHE A 50 11.47 -2.24 -13.62
CA PHE A 50 10.01 -2.27 -13.60
C PHE A 50 9.45 -3.66 -13.25
N ARG A 51 10.15 -4.75 -13.58
CA ARG A 51 9.69 -6.11 -13.31
C ARG A 51 9.55 -6.39 -11.81
N ASP A 52 10.55 -6.05 -11.01
CA ASP A 52 10.50 -6.33 -9.57
C ASP A 52 9.46 -5.45 -8.83
N VAL A 53 9.10 -4.30 -9.39
CA VAL A 53 7.96 -3.50 -8.90
C VAL A 53 6.65 -4.25 -9.14
N LEU A 54 6.48 -4.87 -10.30
CA LEU A 54 5.29 -5.64 -10.65
C LEU A 54 5.21 -6.96 -9.88
N ASP A 55 6.35 -7.58 -9.62
CA ASP A 55 6.48 -8.84 -8.88
C ASP A 55 6.56 -8.64 -7.36
N PHE A 56 6.36 -7.42 -6.84
CA PHE A 56 6.56 -7.12 -5.42
C PHE A 56 5.82 -8.08 -4.46
N TRP A 57 4.60 -8.49 -4.82
CA TRP A 57 3.79 -9.43 -4.02
C TRP A 57 4.07 -10.92 -4.32
N ASN A 58 4.94 -11.24 -5.26
CA ASN A 58 5.36 -12.61 -5.53
C ASN A 58 6.25 -13.12 -4.39
N ARG A 59 5.80 -14.18 -3.69
CA ARG A 59 6.52 -14.76 -2.53
C ARG A 59 7.96 -15.19 -2.86
N ASP A 60 8.24 -15.52 -4.11
CA ASP A 60 9.56 -15.98 -4.54
C ASP A 60 10.54 -14.81 -4.84
N LEU A 61 10.04 -13.57 -4.91
CA LEU A 61 10.89 -12.39 -5.08
C LEU A 61 11.69 -12.13 -3.79
N ASN A 62 13.01 -12.32 -3.86
CA ASN A 62 13.95 -12.00 -2.80
C ASN A 62 14.25 -10.49 -2.75
N ILE A 63 13.36 -9.69 -2.15
CA ILE A 63 13.49 -8.23 -2.15
C ILE A 63 14.74 -7.70 -1.42
N THR A 64 15.32 -8.46 -0.49
CA THR A 64 16.45 -8.01 0.36
C THR A 64 17.70 -7.64 -0.46
N GLY A 65 17.89 -8.24 -1.64
CA GLY A 65 19.01 -7.93 -2.53
C GLY A 65 18.82 -6.67 -3.39
N HIS A 66 17.65 -6.03 -3.36
CA HIS A 66 17.24 -5.04 -4.35
C HIS A 66 17.19 -3.63 -3.75
N THR A 67 18.33 -3.08 -3.34
CA THR A 67 18.44 -1.73 -2.74
C THR A 67 17.78 -0.64 -3.61
N TYR A 68 17.78 -0.80 -4.93
CA TYR A 68 17.11 0.13 -5.83
C TYR A 68 15.59 0.20 -5.59
N LEU A 69 14.93 -0.90 -5.21
CA LEU A 69 13.50 -0.90 -4.84
C LEU A 69 13.25 0.02 -3.64
N GLY A 70 14.20 0.07 -2.70
CA GLY A 70 14.18 1.01 -1.60
C GLY A 70 14.32 2.47 -2.04
N CYS A 71 15.17 2.76 -3.02
CA CYS A 71 15.25 4.10 -3.62
C CYS A 71 13.94 4.50 -4.31
N LEU A 72 13.32 3.57 -5.03
CA LEU A 72 12.02 3.77 -5.67
C LEU A 72 10.94 4.07 -4.62
N ALA A 73 10.86 3.27 -3.56
CA ALA A 73 9.92 3.51 -2.46
C ALA A 73 10.14 4.89 -1.80
N ALA A 74 11.39 5.27 -1.55
CA ALA A 74 11.71 6.57 -0.98
C ALA A 74 11.34 7.74 -1.92
N CYS A 75 11.50 7.57 -3.23
CA CYS A 75 11.03 8.50 -4.25
C CYS A 75 9.50 8.58 -4.26
N SER A 76 8.80 7.45 -4.24
CA SER A 76 7.34 7.39 -4.29
C SER A 76 6.69 8.03 -3.07
N LEU A 77 7.20 7.74 -1.86
CA LEU A 77 6.74 8.39 -0.62
C LEU A 77 6.87 9.91 -0.68
N PHE A 78 7.96 10.41 -1.28
CA PHE A 78 8.16 11.85 -1.44
C PHE A 78 7.22 12.45 -2.49
N LYS A 79 7.09 11.81 -3.66
CA LYS A 79 6.24 12.29 -4.77
C LYS A 79 4.75 12.28 -4.42
N LEU A 80 4.30 11.28 -3.66
CA LEU A 80 2.95 11.19 -3.12
C LEU A 80 2.74 12.04 -1.86
N GLN A 81 3.80 12.73 -1.38
CA GLN A 81 3.78 13.56 -0.17
C GLN A 81 3.35 12.78 1.10
N LEU A 82 3.62 11.48 1.13
CA LEU A 82 3.39 10.61 2.29
C LEU A 82 4.50 10.74 3.34
N ARG A 83 5.58 11.42 2.97
CA ARG A 83 6.70 11.75 3.84
C ARG A 83 7.06 13.23 3.69
N ASN A 84 7.40 13.87 4.81
CA ASN A 84 7.89 15.22 4.88
C ASN A 84 9.34 15.32 4.38
N ARG A 85 9.83 16.55 4.20
CA ARG A 85 11.20 16.82 3.72
C ARG A 85 12.28 16.36 4.70
N ASP A 86 11.97 16.32 5.99
CA ASP A 86 12.86 15.85 7.06
C ASP A 86 12.90 14.31 7.17
N GLY A 87 12.11 13.59 6.37
CA GLY A 87 12.04 12.14 6.40
C GLY A 87 10.96 11.54 7.31
N SER A 88 10.25 12.36 8.09
CA SER A 88 9.10 11.92 8.90
C SER A 88 7.87 11.61 8.05
N LEU A 89 7.01 10.70 8.49
CA LEU A 89 5.74 10.44 7.81
C LEU A 89 4.80 11.65 7.89
N ASN A 90 3.99 11.84 6.85
CA ASN A 90 2.89 12.78 6.87
C ASN A 90 1.59 12.00 7.13
N ASP A 91 1.26 11.79 8.40
CA ASP A 91 0.11 10.99 8.84
C ASP A 91 -1.20 11.43 8.15
N THR A 92 -1.44 12.73 8.05
CA THR A 92 -2.63 13.29 7.39
C THR A 92 -2.72 12.88 5.93
N ASN A 93 -1.60 13.00 5.19
CA ASN A 93 -1.57 12.59 3.78
C ASN A 93 -1.63 11.08 3.61
N ILE A 94 -1.06 10.29 4.53
CA ILE A 94 -1.18 8.83 4.52
C ILE A 94 -2.63 8.43 4.73
N THR A 95 -3.31 8.91 5.76
CA THR A 95 -4.72 8.62 6.00
C THR A 95 -5.58 9.01 4.79
N LYS A 96 -5.35 10.21 4.22
CA LYS A 96 -6.04 10.63 3.00
C LYS A 96 -5.78 9.69 1.82
N PHE A 97 -4.52 9.30 1.59
CA PHE A 97 -4.15 8.37 0.54
C PHE A 97 -4.83 7.01 0.74
N LEU A 98 -4.87 6.49 1.97
CA LEU A 98 -5.55 5.23 2.28
C LEU A 98 -7.04 5.30 1.95
N HIS A 99 -7.75 6.33 2.39
CA HIS A 99 -9.17 6.51 2.09
C HIS A 99 -9.45 6.70 0.60
N GLN A 100 -8.60 7.44 -0.11
CA GLN A 100 -8.70 7.61 -1.56
C GLN A 100 -8.57 6.28 -2.32
N ASN A 101 -7.95 5.28 -1.70
CA ASN A 101 -7.79 3.93 -2.23
C ASN A 101 -8.78 2.92 -1.63
N GLY A 102 -9.85 3.40 -1.01
CA GLY A 102 -10.96 2.57 -0.54
C GLY A 102 -10.81 2.00 0.87
N ALA A 103 -9.79 2.40 1.62
CA ALA A 103 -9.70 2.03 3.04
C ALA A 103 -10.83 2.71 3.82
N VAL A 104 -11.68 1.91 4.46
CA VAL A 104 -12.63 2.40 5.48
C VAL A 104 -11.89 2.73 6.77
N GLU A 105 -12.53 3.43 7.71
CA GLU A 105 -11.86 3.98 8.91
C GLU A 105 -10.98 2.97 9.66
N ASN A 106 -11.52 1.78 9.95
CA ASN A 106 -10.79 0.74 10.67
C ASN A 106 -9.58 0.23 9.87
N ASP A 107 -9.73 0.03 8.56
CA ASP A 107 -8.65 -0.43 7.70
C ASP A 107 -7.57 0.64 7.54
N ALA A 108 -7.97 1.90 7.41
CA ALA A 108 -7.06 3.04 7.33
C ALA A 108 -6.23 3.17 8.62
N ALA A 109 -6.86 3.01 9.79
CA ALA A 109 -6.17 3.04 11.07
C ALA A 109 -5.15 1.90 11.20
N VAL A 110 -5.52 0.66 10.83
CA VAL A 110 -4.59 -0.49 10.83
C VAL A 110 -3.42 -0.24 9.89
N LEU A 111 -3.67 0.24 8.67
CA LEU A 111 -2.61 0.48 7.69
C LEU A 111 -1.71 1.64 8.07
N LEU A 112 -2.25 2.71 8.66
CA LEU A 112 -1.45 3.81 9.19
C LEU A 112 -0.50 3.32 10.30
N ASP A 113 -0.98 2.46 11.20
CA ASP A 113 -0.14 1.86 12.24
C ASP A 113 0.99 0.99 11.65
N VAL A 114 0.69 0.21 10.62
CA VAL A 114 1.72 -0.56 9.88
C VAL A 114 2.76 0.38 9.25
N PHE A 115 2.33 1.47 8.61
CA PHE A 115 3.25 2.47 8.04
C PHE A 115 4.18 3.05 9.11
N LYS A 116 3.61 3.47 10.25
CA LYS A 116 4.37 4.04 11.38
C LYS A 116 5.36 3.03 11.94
N THR A 117 4.91 1.80 12.19
CA THR A 117 5.74 0.71 12.71
C THR A 117 6.95 0.46 11.79
N CYS A 118 6.70 0.37 10.48
CA CYS A 118 7.76 0.08 9.52
C CYS A 118 8.71 1.26 9.30
N GLN A 119 8.20 2.50 9.33
CA GLN A 119 9.06 3.67 9.27
C GLN A 119 9.95 3.75 10.52
N ASN A 120 9.42 3.52 11.72
CA ASN A 120 10.18 3.55 12.96
C ASN A 120 11.30 2.51 12.97
N ALA A 121 11.04 1.29 12.47
CA ALA A 121 12.05 0.24 12.32
C ALA A 121 13.20 0.61 11.35
N SER A 122 12.97 1.60 10.48
CA SER A 122 13.95 2.11 9.52
C SER A 122 14.58 3.45 9.93
N SER A 123 14.15 4.06 11.05
CA SER A 123 14.48 5.45 11.40
C SER A 123 15.96 5.72 11.66
N SER A 124 16.73 4.70 12.03
CA SER A 124 18.18 4.81 12.24
C SER A 124 18.99 4.78 10.93
N GLU A 125 18.37 4.47 9.80
CA GLU A 125 19.05 4.35 8.52
C GLU A 125 19.37 5.70 7.91
N ARG A 126 20.66 5.93 7.63
CA ARG A 126 21.13 7.18 7.00
C ARG A 126 20.82 7.25 5.51
N SER A 127 20.80 6.10 4.83
CA SER A 127 20.48 6.02 3.41
C SER A 127 18.97 5.92 3.23
N ALA A 128 18.38 6.88 2.52
CA ALA A 128 16.95 6.85 2.19
C ALA A 128 16.56 5.59 1.41
N CYS A 129 17.46 5.04 0.59
CA CYS A 129 17.22 3.78 -0.12
C CYS A 129 17.19 2.58 0.82
N VAL A 130 18.14 2.50 1.77
CA VAL A 130 18.15 1.40 2.75
C VAL A 130 16.94 1.50 3.68
N ALA A 131 16.61 2.71 4.14
CA ALA A 131 15.40 2.97 4.93
C ALA A 131 14.15 2.52 4.16
N GLY A 132 14.00 2.95 2.90
CA GLY A 132 12.89 2.57 2.03
C GLY A 132 12.78 1.06 1.82
N LEU A 133 13.90 0.36 1.62
CA LEU A 133 13.90 -1.09 1.45
C LEU A 133 13.43 -1.80 2.74
N LYS A 134 13.97 -1.39 3.90
CA LYS A 134 13.54 -1.93 5.20
C LYS A 134 12.06 -1.69 5.46
N THR A 135 11.57 -0.48 5.18
CA THR A 135 10.15 -0.14 5.30
C THR A 135 9.29 -1.03 4.41
N MET A 136 9.69 -1.26 3.15
CA MET A 136 8.94 -2.14 2.26
C MET A 136 8.95 -3.61 2.70
N ILE A 137 10.10 -4.13 3.15
CA ILE A 137 10.19 -5.49 3.71
C ILE A 137 9.23 -5.65 4.89
N CYS A 138 9.28 -4.70 5.82
CA CYS A 138 8.41 -4.68 6.99
C CYS A 138 6.93 -4.62 6.58
N PHE A 139 6.55 -3.68 5.72
CA PHE A 139 5.16 -3.50 5.28
C PHE A 139 4.63 -4.77 4.63
N ARG A 140 5.39 -5.32 3.68
CA ARG A 140 5.06 -6.57 2.99
C ARG A 140 4.84 -7.71 3.97
N SER A 141 5.71 -7.87 4.98
CA SER A 141 5.57 -8.87 6.03
C SER A 141 4.29 -8.69 6.84
N HIS A 142 3.92 -7.45 7.21
CA HIS A 142 2.69 -7.18 7.95
C HIS A 142 1.44 -7.52 7.11
N ILE A 143 1.41 -7.15 5.84
CA ILE A 143 0.28 -7.46 4.96
C ILE A 143 0.10 -8.97 4.78
N TYR A 144 1.19 -9.75 4.67
CA TYR A 144 1.08 -11.21 4.68
C TYR A 144 0.50 -11.75 5.99
N ARG A 145 0.89 -11.22 7.15
CA ARG A 145 0.38 -11.67 8.47
C ARG A 145 -1.09 -11.33 8.66
N LEU A 146 -1.55 -10.20 8.13
CA LEU A 146 -2.96 -9.80 8.16
C LEU A 146 -3.83 -10.63 7.20
N ASN A 147 -3.23 -11.43 6.31
CA ASN A 147 -3.91 -12.07 5.17
C ASN A 147 -4.58 -11.06 4.23
N TRP A 148 -4.02 -9.85 4.11
CA TRP A 148 -4.54 -8.77 3.26
C TRP A 148 -3.83 -8.69 1.92
N THR A 149 -2.99 -9.67 1.59
CA THR A 149 -2.28 -9.66 0.32
C THR A 149 -3.25 -9.68 -0.86
N PRO A 150 -2.94 -8.94 -1.94
CA PRO A 150 -3.75 -8.98 -3.13
C PRO A 150 -3.71 -10.40 -3.72
N GLN A 151 -4.87 -10.92 -4.15
CA GLN A 151 -4.94 -12.17 -4.89
C GLN A 151 -4.32 -11.92 -6.27
N PHE A 152 -3.05 -12.27 -6.45
CA PHE A 152 -2.27 -12.11 -7.69
C PHE A 152 -2.31 -10.70 -8.30
N TYR A 153 -1.39 -9.84 -7.86
CA TYR A 153 -1.07 -8.63 -8.62
C TYR A 153 0.00 -8.95 -9.67
N ARG A 154 -0.41 -9.26 -10.91
CA ARG A 154 0.31 -8.74 -12.07
C ARG A 154 -0.38 -7.41 -12.35
N GLY A 155 0.33 -6.29 -12.24
CA GLY A 155 -0.29 -4.98 -12.46
C GLY A 155 -0.93 -4.83 -13.86
N PRO A 156 -1.53 -3.68 -14.18
CA PRO A 156 -2.15 -3.42 -15.49
C PRO A 156 -1.18 -3.54 -16.69
N TYR A 157 0.09 -3.85 -16.44
CA TYR A 157 1.18 -4.01 -17.39
C TYR A 157 1.46 -5.45 -17.79
N GLU A 158 0.64 -6.43 -17.40
CA GLU A 158 0.76 -7.80 -17.91
C GLU A 158 0.75 -7.84 -19.46
N ASN A 159 -0.01 -6.95 -20.08
CA ASN A 159 -0.08 -6.82 -21.53
C ASN A 159 1.19 -6.14 -22.09
N VAL A 160 1.70 -5.14 -21.37
CA VAL A 160 2.94 -4.40 -21.71
C VAL A 160 4.18 -5.28 -21.60
N LEU A 161 4.23 -6.21 -20.65
CA LEU A 161 5.33 -7.19 -20.52
C LEU A 161 5.26 -8.33 -21.54
N ASN A 162 4.08 -8.61 -22.10
CA ASN A 162 3.86 -9.65 -23.10
C ASN A 162 3.90 -9.13 -24.55
N GLY A 163 4.28 -7.86 -24.77
CA GLY A 163 4.40 -7.27 -26.10
C GLY A 163 3.09 -7.21 -26.89
N LYS A 164 1.95 -7.03 -26.20
CA LYS A 164 0.63 -6.82 -26.81
C LYS A 164 0.06 -5.45 -26.45
#